data_AF-A0A1M6WLM9-F1
#
_entry.id   AF-A0A1M6WLM9-F1
#
_cell.length_a   1.000
_cell.length_b   1.000
_cell.length_c   1.000
_cell.angle_alpha   90.00
_cell.angle_beta   90.00
_cell.angle_gamma   90.00
#
_symmetry.space_group_name_H-M   'P 1'
#
loop_
_entity.id
_entity.type
_entity.pdbx_description
1 polymer ?
#
loop_
_entity_poly.entity_id
_entity_poly.type
_entity_poly.pdbx_seq_one_letter_code
_entity_poly.pdbx_strand_id
1 'polypeptide(L)'
;MMTGRIFSILYLLVFNILHVSAQLKPMAESAIEMQLRNLAHRFLLASGDSNSYILPLKKINNGYRIEFENPVTFSPDSLAAIAGQLGKHRQLPVPYTLSITTVTSPDIIYGFSSENIQKGQVPATGRRMPADNYVMNIYFPATTKNNVYTTIFLAAMPALGLLIYTVVVRRKRLQQEPPEEKNTHSG
;
A
#
# COMPACT_ATOMS: atom_id res chain seq x y z
N MET A 1 12.99 36.55 -15.87
CA MET A 1 11.63 35.97 -15.76
C MET A 1 11.56 34.45 -15.98
N MET A 2 12.29 33.88 -16.95
CA MET A 2 12.25 32.44 -17.28
C MET A 2 12.80 31.50 -16.21
N THR A 3 13.82 31.92 -15.45
CA THR A 3 14.49 31.10 -14.42
C THR A 3 13.56 30.77 -13.25
N GLY A 4 12.75 31.72 -12.79
CA GLY A 4 11.80 31.51 -11.69
C GLY A 4 10.71 30.48 -12.01
N ARG A 5 10.26 30.41 -13.26
CA ARG A 5 9.24 29.45 -13.71
C ARG A 5 9.78 28.01 -13.70
N ILE A 6 11.06 27.83 -14.02
CA ILE A 6 11.71 26.51 -14.02
C ILE A 6 11.86 25.98 -12.59
N PHE A 7 12.29 26.82 -11.64
CA PHE A 7 12.38 26.42 -10.23
C PHE A 7 11.01 26.06 -9.64
N SER A 8 9.96 26.80 -10.02
CA SER A 8 8.58 26.49 -9.61
C SER A 8 8.10 25.13 -10.14
N ILE A 9 8.37 24.80 -11.41
CA ILE A 9 8.03 23.50 -12.01
C ILE A 9 8.81 22.36 -11.33
N LEU A 10 10.11 22.56 -11.09
CA LEU A 10 10.94 21.56 -10.40
C LEU A 10 10.45 21.31 -8.97
N TYR A 11 10.07 22.38 -8.26
CA TYR A 11 9.50 22.28 -6.92
C TYR A 11 8.19 21.48 -6.91
N LEU A 12 7.29 21.74 -7.86
CA LEU A 12 6.03 20.98 -7.99
C LEU A 12 6.29 19.50 -8.31
N LEU A 13 7.26 19.20 -9.18
CA LEU A 13 7.63 17.81 -9.49
C LEU A 13 8.17 17.09 -8.26
N VAL A 14 9.12 17.70 -7.54
CA VAL A 14 9.70 17.12 -6.32
C VAL A 14 8.63 16.95 -5.24
N PHE A 15 7.74 17.93 -5.07
CA PHE A 15 6.64 17.84 -4.10
C PHE A 15 5.67 16.69 -4.44
N ASN A 16 5.34 16.50 -5.72
CA ASN A 16 4.51 15.37 -6.15
C ASN A 16 5.20 14.02 -5.89
N ILE A 17 6.50 13.91 -6.16
CA ILE A 17 7.27 12.68 -5.91
C ILE A 17 7.32 12.35 -4.41
N LEU A 18 7.58 13.35 -3.57
CA LEU A 18 7.59 13.21 -2.11
C LEU A 18 6.21 12.83 -1.57
N HIS A 19 5.14 13.38 -2.16
CA HIS A 19 3.79 13.03 -1.77
C HIS A 19 3.43 11.57 -2.12
N VAL A 20 3.82 11.09 -3.30
CA VAL A 20 3.58 9.71 -3.74
C VAL A 20 4.43 8.72 -2.93
N SER A 21 5.69 9.04 -2.64
CA SER A 21 6.57 8.13 -1.89
C SER A 21 6.12 7.96 -0.44
N ALA A 22 5.54 8.98 0.18
CA ALA A 22 4.94 8.89 1.51
C ALA A 22 3.74 7.91 1.57
N GLN A 23 3.05 7.68 0.45
CA GLN A 23 1.89 6.78 0.37
C GLN A 23 2.28 5.29 0.21
N LEU A 24 3.52 5.00 -0.16
CA LEU A 24 3.98 3.64 -0.53
C LEU A 24 4.79 2.94 0.57
N LYS A 25 4.72 3.42 1.82
CA LYS A 25 5.49 2.81 2.90
C LYS A 25 4.93 1.41 3.22
N PRO A 26 5.75 0.34 3.13
CA PRO A 26 5.31 -0.99 3.48
C PRO A 26 4.94 -1.06 4.96
N MET A 27 3.84 -1.74 5.26
CA MET A 27 3.41 -1.99 6.64
C MET A 27 4.39 -2.95 7.33
N ALA A 28 4.79 -2.64 8.55
CA ALA A 28 5.66 -3.51 9.33
C ALA A 28 4.96 -4.85 9.65
N GLU A 29 5.70 -5.97 9.65
CA GLU A 29 5.12 -7.29 9.90
C GLU A 29 4.38 -7.38 11.24
N SER A 30 4.96 -6.80 12.31
CA SER A 30 4.31 -6.74 13.63
C SER A 30 3.00 -5.97 13.63
N ALA A 31 2.91 -4.91 12.81
CA ALA A 31 1.67 -4.16 12.65
C ALA A 31 0.62 -5.00 11.91
N ILE A 32 1.02 -5.76 10.88
CA ILE A 32 0.11 -6.68 10.18
C ILE A 32 -0.43 -7.73 11.16
N GLU A 33 0.45 -8.37 11.94
CA GLU A 33 0.05 -9.37 12.93
C GLU A 33 -0.94 -8.83 13.97
N MET A 34 -0.69 -7.62 14.48
CA MET A 34 -1.60 -6.96 15.42
C MET A 34 -2.99 -6.73 14.81
N GLN A 35 -3.05 -6.32 13.55
CA GLN A 35 -4.31 -6.06 12.85
C GLN A 35 -5.04 -7.35 12.44
N LEU A 36 -4.30 -8.42 12.16
CA LEU A 36 -4.87 -9.76 11.98
C LEU A 36 -5.45 -10.30 13.28
N ARG A 37 -4.82 -10.06 14.43
CA ARG A 37 -5.41 -10.38 15.75
C ARG A 37 -6.67 -9.57 16.01
N ASN A 38 -6.69 -8.28 15.62
CA ASN A 38 -7.89 -7.46 15.71
C ASN A 38 -9.02 -7.99 14.81
N LEU A 39 -8.71 -8.36 13.56
CA LEU A 39 -9.65 -9.02 12.65
C LEU A 39 -10.25 -10.28 13.28
N ALA A 40 -9.40 -11.17 13.79
CA ALA A 40 -9.81 -12.42 14.42
C ALA A 40 -10.67 -12.17 15.67
N HIS A 41 -10.31 -11.19 16.50
CA HIS A 41 -11.08 -10.81 17.68
C HIS A 41 -12.47 -10.29 17.30
N ARG A 42 -12.55 -9.37 16.34
CA ARG A 42 -13.83 -8.84 15.86
C ARG A 42 -14.69 -9.90 15.20
N PHE A 43 -14.05 -10.86 14.53
CA PHE A 43 -14.72 -12.03 13.97
C PHE A 43 -15.37 -12.90 15.06
N LEU A 44 -14.63 -13.20 16.14
CA LEU A 44 -15.17 -13.92 17.30
C LEU A 44 -16.31 -13.16 17.98
N LEU A 45 -16.17 -11.85 18.18
CA LEU A 45 -17.26 -11.05 18.74
C LEU A 45 -18.51 -11.08 17.85
N ALA A 46 -18.34 -11.03 16.53
CA ALA A 46 -19.45 -11.12 15.57
C ALA A 46 -20.07 -12.52 15.50
N SER A 47 -19.36 -13.57 15.91
CA SER A 47 -19.92 -14.92 16.06
C SER A 47 -20.68 -15.11 17.39
N GLY A 48 -20.59 -14.15 18.31
CA GLY A 48 -21.14 -14.25 19.66
C GLY A 48 -20.18 -14.89 20.66
N ASP A 49 -18.89 -15.00 20.31
CA ASP A 49 -17.85 -15.58 21.14
C ASP A 49 -16.90 -14.49 21.68
N SER A 50 -16.97 -14.22 22.98
CA SER A 50 -16.11 -13.24 23.65
C SER A 50 -14.94 -13.87 24.40
N ASN A 51 -14.89 -15.20 24.51
CA ASN A 51 -14.03 -15.90 25.47
C ASN A 51 -12.97 -16.77 24.79
N SER A 52 -13.21 -17.23 23.56
CA SER A 52 -12.25 -18.07 22.85
C SER A 52 -10.96 -17.34 22.56
N TYR A 53 -9.84 -18.03 22.79
CA TYR A 53 -8.54 -17.51 22.46
C TYR A 53 -8.25 -17.60 20.96
N ILE A 54 -7.54 -16.58 20.46
CA ILE A 54 -6.95 -16.57 19.12
C ILE A 54 -5.58 -17.25 19.24
N LEU A 55 -5.41 -18.40 18.59
CA LEU A 55 -4.14 -19.12 18.62
C LEU A 55 -3.02 -18.30 17.96
N PRO A 56 -1.73 -18.60 18.26
CA PRO A 56 -0.62 -17.91 17.62
C PRO A 56 -0.72 -17.91 16.09
N LEU A 57 -0.60 -16.73 15.49
CA LEU A 57 -0.61 -16.57 14.03
C LEU A 57 0.53 -17.38 13.41
N LYS A 58 0.19 -18.22 12.43
CA LYS A 58 1.18 -19.00 11.68
C LYS A 58 1.46 -18.29 10.36
N LYS A 59 2.72 -17.94 10.10
CA LYS A 59 3.12 -17.41 8.79
C LYS A 59 3.06 -18.54 7.76
N ILE A 60 2.45 -18.26 6.62
CA ILE A 60 2.38 -19.13 5.45
C ILE A 60 2.92 -18.37 4.25
N ASN A 61 3.29 -19.05 3.15
CA ASN A 61 3.96 -18.50 1.96
C ASN A 61 3.86 -16.97 1.78
N ASN A 62 2.68 -16.47 1.41
CA ASN A 62 2.42 -15.04 1.18
C ASN A 62 1.34 -14.52 2.13
N GLY A 63 1.31 -14.97 3.37
CA GLY A 63 0.17 -14.69 4.23
C GLY A 63 0.27 -15.23 5.65
N TYR A 64 -0.89 -15.30 6.29
CA TYR A 64 -1.03 -15.75 7.66
C TYR A 64 -2.22 -16.70 7.78
N ARG A 65 -2.07 -17.66 8.68
CA ARG A 65 -3.10 -18.59 9.12
C ARG A 65 -3.48 -18.25 10.56
N ILE A 66 -4.77 -18.16 10.79
CA ILE A 66 -5.40 -17.91 12.08
C ILE A 66 -6.26 -19.13 12.42
N GLU A 67 -6.04 -19.67 13.60
CA GLU A 67 -6.79 -20.78 14.17
C GLU A 67 -7.43 -20.31 15.47
N PHE A 68 -8.60 -20.87 15.77
CA PHE A 68 -9.38 -20.55 16.96
C PHE A 68 -9.37 -21.74 17.91
N GLU A 69 -9.43 -21.48 19.20
CA GLU A 69 -9.44 -22.53 20.23
C GLU A 69 -10.68 -23.41 20.16
N ASN A 70 -11.86 -22.80 19.94
CA ASN A 70 -13.15 -23.48 19.94
C ASN A 70 -13.82 -23.42 18.55
N PRO A 71 -14.77 -24.33 18.27
CA PRO A 71 -15.63 -24.22 17.11
C PRO A 71 -16.42 -22.92 17.09
N VAL A 72 -16.52 -22.27 15.93
CA VAL A 72 -17.19 -20.98 15.77
C VAL A 72 -18.24 -21.03 14.67
N THR A 73 -19.38 -20.39 14.87
CA THR A 73 -20.36 -20.10 13.81
C THR A 73 -20.08 -18.71 13.25
N PHE A 74 -20.34 -18.43 11.98
CA PHE A 74 -20.17 -17.05 11.48
C PHE A 74 -21.11 -16.71 10.33
N SER A 75 -21.26 -15.42 10.08
CA SER A 75 -21.90 -14.90 8.87
C SER A 75 -20.83 -14.40 7.89
N PRO A 76 -20.86 -14.85 6.62
CA PRO A 76 -20.05 -14.30 5.53
C PRO A 76 -20.06 -12.77 5.45
N ASP A 77 -21.22 -12.15 5.70
CA ASP A 77 -21.42 -10.70 5.60
C ASP A 77 -20.67 -9.96 6.71
N SER A 78 -20.78 -10.44 7.95
CA SER A 78 -20.05 -9.86 9.07
C SER A 78 -18.54 -9.95 8.86
N LEU A 79 -18.03 -11.09 8.40
CA LEU A 79 -16.61 -11.27 8.13
C LEU A 79 -16.12 -10.35 7.01
N ALA A 80 -16.87 -10.24 5.91
CA ALA A 80 -16.53 -9.35 4.81
C ALA A 80 -16.60 -7.86 5.22
N ALA A 81 -17.58 -7.48 6.05
CA ALA A 81 -17.70 -6.11 6.57
C ALA A 81 -16.52 -5.74 7.46
N ILE A 82 -16.11 -6.63 8.38
CA ILE A 82 -14.96 -6.42 9.27
C ILE A 82 -13.67 -6.29 8.45
N ALA A 83 -13.39 -7.25 7.56
CA ALA A 83 -12.19 -7.22 6.72
C ALA A 83 -12.17 -5.99 5.80
N GLY A 84 -13.33 -5.64 5.23
CA GLY A 84 -13.51 -4.47 4.38
C GLY A 84 -13.22 -3.17 5.12
N GLN A 85 -13.69 -3.04 6.36
CA GLN A 85 -13.42 -1.87 7.19
C GLN A 85 -11.93 -1.73 7.52
N LEU A 86 -11.27 -2.83 7.92
CA LEU A 86 -9.83 -2.82 8.20
C LEU A 86 -9.02 -2.45 6.94
N GLY A 87 -9.41 -2.98 5.77
CA GLY A 87 -8.81 -2.61 4.49
C GLY A 87 -8.97 -1.12 4.17
N LYS A 88 -10.19 -0.58 4.30
CA LYS A 88 -10.49 0.84 4.05
C LYS A 88 -9.69 1.79 4.93
N HIS A 89 -9.49 1.44 6.20
CA HIS A 89 -8.69 2.25 7.14
C HIS A 89 -7.18 2.01 7.04
N ARG A 90 -6.70 1.27 6.01
CA ARG A 90 -5.29 0.91 5.83
C ARG A 90 -4.69 0.19 7.05
N GLN A 91 -5.53 -0.54 7.77
CA GLN A 91 -5.15 -1.40 8.89
C GLN A 91 -4.79 -2.81 8.40
N LEU A 92 -5.14 -3.16 7.16
CA LEU A 92 -4.63 -4.36 6.48
C LEU A 92 -3.97 -3.96 5.15
N PRO A 93 -2.88 -4.64 4.75
CA PRO A 93 -2.33 -4.48 3.41
C PRO A 93 -3.37 -4.80 2.33
N VAL A 94 -3.44 -3.97 1.30
CA VAL A 94 -4.33 -4.14 0.13
C VAL A 94 -3.45 -4.22 -1.12
N PRO A 95 -3.70 -5.15 -2.06
CA PRO A 95 -4.79 -6.13 -2.07
C PRO A 95 -4.58 -7.29 -1.08
N TYR A 96 -5.67 -7.97 -0.71
CA TYR A 96 -5.65 -9.22 0.03
C TYR A 96 -6.74 -10.19 -0.45
N THR A 97 -6.56 -11.47 -0.15
CA THR A 97 -7.53 -12.55 -0.33
C THR A 97 -7.69 -13.32 0.98
N LEU A 98 -8.92 -13.49 1.43
CA LEU A 98 -9.27 -14.27 2.62
C LEU A 98 -9.96 -15.56 2.19
N SER A 99 -9.54 -16.68 2.76
CA SER A 99 -10.23 -17.96 2.66
C SER A 99 -10.47 -18.58 4.04
N ILE A 100 -11.58 -19.30 4.14
CA ILE A 100 -11.93 -20.14 5.28
C ILE A 100 -11.88 -21.59 4.79
N THR A 101 -11.19 -22.42 5.56
CA THR A 101 -11.18 -23.88 5.44
C THR A 101 -11.59 -24.49 6.78
N THR A 102 -11.67 -25.81 6.86
CA THR A 102 -11.84 -26.52 8.13
C THR A 102 -10.50 -27.08 8.60
N VAL A 103 -10.42 -27.51 9.86
CA VAL A 103 -9.24 -28.25 10.36
C VAL A 103 -9.16 -29.64 9.71
N THR A 104 -10.29 -30.24 9.37
CA THR A 104 -10.38 -31.61 8.83
C THR A 104 -10.18 -31.69 7.32
N SER A 105 -10.51 -30.64 6.57
CA SER A 105 -10.31 -30.56 5.13
C SER A 105 -9.63 -29.25 4.71
N PRO A 106 -8.61 -29.31 3.82
CA PRO A 106 -7.97 -28.13 3.24
C PRO A 106 -8.85 -27.41 2.20
N ASP A 107 -10.04 -27.92 1.88
CA ASP A 107 -10.93 -27.34 0.89
C ASP A 107 -11.47 -25.97 1.34
N ILE A 108 -11.49 -25.02 0.40
CA ILE A 108 -12.02 -23.68 0.63
C ILE A 108 -13.54 -23.76 0.67
N ILE A 109 -14.11 -23.54 1.84
CA ILE A 109 -15.56 -23.51 2.06
C ILE A 109 -16.15 -22.11 1.88
N TYR A 110 -15.32 -21.08 2.02
CA TYR A 110 -15.69 -19.68 1.84
C TYR A 110 -14.46 -18.83 1.57
N GLY A 111 -14.61 -17.75 0.81
CA GLY A 111 -13.52 -16.80 0.60
C GLY A 111 -13.95 -15.60 -0.23
N PHE A 112 -13.17 -14.53 -0.14
CA PHE A 112 -13.34 -13.31 -0.91
C PHE A 112 -12.03 -12.55 -0.99
N SER A 113 -11.92 -11.67 -1.98
CA SER A 113 -10.83 -10.71 -2.06
C SER A 113 -11.26 -9.30 -1.68
N SER A 114 -10.29 -8.45 -1.35
CA SER A 114 -10.50 -7.01 -1.19
C SER A 114 -11.14 -6.35 -2.42
N GLU A 115 -10.97 -6.92 -3.61
CA GLU A 115 -11.62 -6.47 -4.85
C GLU A 115 -13.10 -6.88 -4.88
N ASN A 116 -13.43 -8.11 -4.44
CA ASN A 116 -14.82 -8.56 -4.34
C ASN A 116 -15.62 -7.64 -3.40
N ILE A 117 -15.03 -7.24 -2.25
CA ILE A 117 -15.66 -6.29 -1.33
C ILE A 117 -15.89 -4.94 -2.01
N GLN A 118 -14.89 -4.41 -2.73
CA GLN A 118 -15.02 -3.12 -3.43
C GLN A 118 -16.13 -3.13 -4.49
N LYS A 119 -16.30 -4.26 -5.18
CA LYS A 119 -17.35 -4.45 -6.19
C LYS A 119 -18.71 -4.83 -5.61
N GLY A 120 -18.83 -5.04 -4.30
CA GLY A 120 -20.04 -5.55 -3.67
C GLY A 120 -20.39 -6.99 -4.08
N GLN A 121 -19.41 -7.76 -4.53
CA GLN A 121 -19.57 -9.13 -5.05
C GLN A 121 -19.08 -10.16 -4.01
N VAL A 122 -19.50 -10.00 -2.75
CA VAL A 122 -19.16 -10.94 -1.69
C VAL A 122 -20.05 -12.19 -1.83
N PRO A 123 -19.48 -13.41 -1.92
CA PRO A 123 -20.26 -14.62 -2.06
C PRO A 123 -21.00 -14.97 -0.75
N ALA A 124 -22.01 -15.84 -0.85
CA ALA A 124 -22.71 -16.46 0.30
C ALA A 124 -23.39 -15.49 1.30
N THR A 125 -23.73 -14.28 0.88
CA THR A 125 -24.52 -13.31 1.66
C THR A 125 -25.83 -13.90 2.19
N GLY A 126 -26.20 -13.54 3.41
CA GLY A 126 -27.42 -13.98 4.10
C GLY A 126 -27.34 -15.38 4.72
N ARG A 127 -26.25 -16.13 4.52
CA ARG A 127 -26.08 -17.46 5.12
C ARG A 127 -25.47 -17.35 6.52
N ARG A 128 -25.76 -18.37 7.35
CA ARG A 128 -25.07 -18.59 8.61
C ARG A 128 -24.33 -19.91 8.52
N MET A 129 -23.01 -19.87 8.69
CA MET A 129 -22.17 -21.06 8.69
C MET A 129 -22.37 -21.82 10.00
N PRO A 130 -22.45 -23.16 9.97
CA PRO A 130 -22.58 -23.97 11.18
C PRO A 130 -21.36 -23.79 12.10
N ALA A 131 -21.47 -24.24 13.35
CA ALA A 131 -20.32 -24.23 14.25
C ALA A 131 -19.33 -25.31 13.84
N ASP A 132 -18.09 -24.92 13.56
CA ASP A 132 -17.01 -25.85 13.21
C ASP A 132 -15.65 -25.25 13.56
N ASN A 133 -14.61 -26.08 13.54
CA ASN A 133 -13.21 -25.69 13.70
C ASN A 133 -12.72 -25.09 12.39
N TYR A 134 -12.98 -23.80 12.22
CA TYR A 134 -12.57 -23.06 11.03
C TYR A 134 -11.13 -22.57 11.13
N VAL A 135 -10.48 -22.54 9.96
CA VAL A 135 -9.15 -21.98 9.78
C VAL A 135 -9.25 -20.81 8.81
N MET A 136 -8.85 -19.62 9.26
CA MET A 136 -8.84 -18.42 8.44
C MET A 136 -7.45 -18.21 7.86
N ASN A 137 -7.35 -18.23 6.53
CA ASN A 137 -6.12 -17.96 5.81
C ASN A 137 -6.26 -16.62 5.09
N ILE A 138 -5.27 -15.75 5.24
CA ILE A 138 -5.23 -14.45 4.58
C ILE A 138 -3.93 -14.35 3.78
N TYR A 139 -4.06 -14.05 2.51
CA TYR A 139 -2.97 -13.93 1.56
C TYR A 139 -2.85 -12.49 1.09
N PHE A 140 -1.63 -11.98 1.10
CA PHE A 140 -1.25 -10.72 0.51
C PHE A 140 -0.52 -11.06 -0.79
N PRO A 141 -1.13 -10.84 -1.97
CA PRO A 141 -0.42 -10.97 -3.23
C PRO A 141 0.86 -10.15 -3.14
N ALA A 142 1.97 -10.68 -3.67
CA ALA A 142 3.19 -9.89 -3.76
C ALA A 142 2.87 -8.64 -4.57
N THR A 143 2.68 -7.51 -3.88
CA THR A 143 2.66 -6.20 -4.54
C THR A 143 4.00 -6.12 -5.24
N THR A 144 3.99 -6.03 -6.57
CA THR A 144 5.19 -5.77 -7.35
C THR A 144 5.93 -4.69 -6.59
N LYS A 145 7.14 -4.98 -6.09
CA LYS A 145 7.88 -3.99 -5.31
C LYS A 145 8.08 -2.82 -6.24
N ASN A 146 7.30 -1.75 -6.06
CA ASN A 146 7.49 -0.50 -6.77
C ASN A 146 8.89 -0.07 -6.35
N ASN A 147 9.88 -0.33 -7.21
CA ASN A 147 11.25 -0.08 -6.86
C ASN A 147 11.37 1.45 -6.78
N VAL A 148 11.35 1.97 -5.57
CA VAL A 148 11.42 3.41 -5.29
C VAL A 148 12.67 3.99 -5.96
N TYR A 149 13.75 3.22 -6.09
CA TYR A 149 14.92 3.63 -6.86
C TYR A 149 14.60 3.83 -8.34
N THR A 150 13.77 2.99 -8.97
CA THR A 150 13.31 3.17 -10.36
C THR A 150 12.44 4.43 -10.50
N THR A 151 11.55 4.69 -9.55
CA THR A 151 10.70 5.90 -9.57
C THR A 151 11.53 7.17 -9.36
N ILE A 152 12.48 7.16 -8.42
CA ILE A 152 13.43 8.25 -8.18
C ILE A 152 14.31 8.46 -9.40
N PHE A 153 14.81 7.40 -10.02
CA PHE A 153 15.70 7.47 -11.18
C PHE A 153 14.98 8.06 -12.41
N LEU A 154 13.75 7.64 -12.68
CA LEU A 154 12.90 8.19 -13.74
C LEU A 154 12.60 9.67 -13.54
N ALA A 155 12.45 10.12 -12.29
CA ALA A 155 12.24 11.52 -11.97
C ALA A 155 13.53 12.37 -12.00
N ALA A 156 14.68 11.79 -11.61
CA ALA A 156 15.95 12.50 -11.52
C ALA A 156 16.58 12.79 -12.89
N MET A 157 16.40 11.89 -13.87
CA MET A 157 16.91 12.03 -15.24
C MET A 157 16.54 13.36 -15.91
N PRO A 158 15.24 13.73 -16.02
CA PRO A 158 14.84 14.99 -16.67
C PRO A 158 15.28 16.24 -15.88
N ALA A 159 15.32 16.16 -14.54
CA ALA A 159 15.79 17.26 -13.70
C ALA A 159 17.29 17.54 -13.91
N LEU A 160 18.11 16.49 -14.00
CA LEU A 160 19.54 16.60 -14.28
C LEU A 160 19.79 17.14 -15.70
N GLY A 161 19.03 16.66 -16.68
CA GLY A 161 19.11 17.13 -18.07
C GLY A 161 18.79 18.63 -18.20
N LEU A 162 17.74 19.11 -17.52
CA LEU A 162 17.40 20.54 -17.49
C LEU A 162 18.47 21.38 -16.78
N LEU A 163 19.04 20.89 -15.68
CA LEU A 163 20.13 21.56 -14.98
C LEU A 163 21.34 21.73 -15.91
N ILE A 164 21.79 20.65 -16.55
CA ILE A 164 22.91 20.67 -17.50
C ILE A 164 22.63 21.63 -18.65
N TYR A 165 21.43 21.57 -19.24
CA TYR A 165 21.03 22.46 -20.34
C TYR A 165 21.13 23.94 -19.94
N THR A 166 20.62 24.32 -18.77
CA THR A 166 20.68 25.71 -18.31
C THR A 166 22.10 26.20 -18.03
N VAL A 167 22.97 25.34 -17.50
CA VAL A 167 24.39 25.66 -17.27
C VAL A 167 25.12 25.87 -18.60
N VAL A 168 24.90 25.01 -19.59
CA VAL A 168 25.51 25.13 -20.91
C VAL A 168 25.06 26.40 -21.63
N VAL A 169 23.76 26.72 -21.60
CA VAL A 169 23.23 27.95 -22.23
C VAL A 169 23.76 29.21 -21.53
N ARG A 170 23.89 29.20 -20.19
CA ARG A 170 24.48 30.32 -19.44
C ARG A 170 25.96 30.53 -19.76
N ARG A 171 26.75 29.46 -19.82
CA ARG A 171 28.17 29.54 -20.21
C ARG A 171 28.36 30.15 -21.59
N LYS A 172 27.51 29.78 -22.56
CA LYS A 172 27.56 30.36 -23.90
C LYS A 172 27.23 31.86 -23.93
N ARG A 173 26.31 32.35 -23.08
CA ARG A 173 26.02 33.79 -22.99
C ARG A 173 27.15 34.59 -22.35
N LEU A 174 27.81 34.07 -21.32
CA LEU A 174 28.91 34.74 -20.64
C LEU A 174 30.16 34.89 -21.53
N GLN A 175 30.38 33.96 -22.47
CA GLN A 175 31.47 34.06 -23.44
C GLN A 175 31.17 35.03 -24.60
N GLN A 176 29.93 35.52 -24.72
CA GLN A 176 29.50 36.45 -25.75
C GLN A 176 29.38 37.90 -25.24
N GLU A 177 29.74 38.16 -23.98
CA GLU A 177 29.81 39.52 -23.46
C GLU A 177 31.00 40.25 -24.15
N PRO A 178 30.77 41.35 -24.89
CA PRO A 178 31.83 42.02 -25.62
C PRO A 178 32.89 42.58 -24.67
N PRO A 179 34.19 42.63 -25.05
CA PRO A 179 35.20 43.21 -24.19
C PRO A 179 34.87 44.68 -23.93
N GLU A 180 34.90 45.07 -22.65
CA GLU A 180 34.70 46.42 -22.17
C GLU A 180 35.54 47.41 -22.98
N GLU A 181 34.86 48.25 -23.78
CA GLU A 181 35.47 49.29 -24.58
C GLU A 181 36.07 50.33 -23.63
N LYS A 182 37.38 50.23 -23.37
CA LYS A 182 38.15 51.26 -22.68
C LYS A 182 38.10 52.52 -23.54
N ASN A 183 37.14 53.38 -23.23
CA ASN A 183 37.04 54.73 -23.75
C ASN A 183 38.32 55.48 -23.36
N THR A 184 39.23 55.58 -24.32
CA THR A 184 40.38 56.46 -24.26
C THR A 184 39.86 57.86 -24.54
N HIS A 185 39.52 58.62 -23.50
CA HIS A 185 39.30 60.05 -23.65
C HIS A 185 40.66 60.74 -23.50
N SER A 186 41.24 61.08 -24.65
CA SER A 186 42.33 62.03 -24.78
C SER A 186 41.69 63.38 -25.13
N GLY A 187 42.04 64.43 -24.38
CA GLY A 187 41.57 65.80 -24.54
C GLY A 187 41.75 66.59 -23.26
#